data_AF-A0A6B3H3U0-F1
#
_entry.id   AF-A0A6B3H3U0-F1
#
_cell.length_a   1.000
_cell.length_b   1.000
_cell.length_c   1.000
_cell.angle_alpha   90.00
_cell.angle_beta   90.00
_cell.angle_gamma   90.00
#
_symmetry.space_group_name_H-M   'P 1'
#
loop_
_entity.id
_entity.type
_entity.pdbx_description
1 polymer ?
#
loop_
_entity_poly.entity_id
_entity_poly.type
_entity_poly.pdbx_seq_one_letter_code
_entity_poly.pdbx_strand_id
1 'polypeptide(L)'
;REIVALPKPVVARVEGHVRAGGLGLLAACDIAVAGPSSSFALTESRLGLAPAVISLTLLPRVDRTAANRYFLTGERFDAAEAARINLV
;
A
#
# COMPACT_ATOMS: atom_id res chain seq x y z
N ARG A 1 -12.47 3.04 7.72
CA ARG A 1 -12.60 1.71 8.37
C ARG A 1 -13.69 0.84 7.73
N GLU A 2 -14.53 1.38 6.84
CA GLU A 2 -15.67 0.63 6.28
C GLU A 2 -15.27 -0.71 5.63
N ILE A 3 -14.27 -0.70 4.75
CA ILE A 3 -13.76 -1.92 4.09
C ILE A 3 -13.41 -3.02 5.10
N VAL A 4 -12.58 -2.69 6.09
CA VAL A 4 -12.12 -3.62 7.14
C VAL A 4 -13.27 -4.17 8.00
N ALA A 5 -14.41 -3.47 8.06
CA ALA A 5 -15.56 -3.88 8.86
C ALA A 5 -16.62 -4.66 8.06
N LEU A 6 -16.39 -4.89 6.75
CA LEU A 6 -17.36 -5.60 5.93
C LEU A 6 -17.49 -7.07 6.36
N PRO A 7 -18.70 -7.64 6.35
CA PRO A 7 -18.90 -9.06 6.68
C PRO A 7 -18.49 -10.01 5.54
N LYS A 8 -18.02 -9.46 4.42
CA LYS A 8 -17.61 -10.21 3.23
C LYS A 8 -16.15 -9.89 2.90
N PRO A 9 -15.36 -10.87 2.45
CA PRO A 9 -14.01 -10.62 1.98
C PRO A 9 -13.98 -9.63 0.82
N VAL A 10 -13.01 -8.73 0.84
CA VAL A 10 -12.76 -7.72 -0.19
C VAL A 10 -11.46 -8.05 -0.91
N VAL A 11 -11.55 -8.19 -2.24
CA VAL A 11 -10.41 -8.50 -3.10
C VAL A 11 -10.08 -7.30 -3.98
N ALA A 12 -8.86 -6.77 -3.84
CA ALA A 12 -8.33 -5.74 -4.73
C ALA A 12 -7.60 -6.38 -5.93
N ARG A 13 -7.96 -5.94 -7.15
CA ARG A 13 -7.19 -6.20 -8.37
C ARG A 13 -6.58 -4.89 -8.86
N VAL A 14 -5.26 -4.79 -8.82
CA VAL A 14 -4.52 -3.60 -9.21
C VAL A 14 -3.93 -3.79 -10.61
N GLU A 15 -4.24 -2.85 -11.50
CA GLU A 15 -3.57 -2.66 -12.79
C GLU A 15 -3.24 -1.17 -12.91
N GLY A 16 -1.95 -0.83 -12.76
CA GLY A 16 -1.47 0.56 -12.86
C GLY A 16 -1.00 1.17 -11.55
N HIS A 17 -1.08 2.50 -11.44
CA HIS A 17 -0.37 3.26 -10.41
C HIS A 17 -1.19 3.44 -9.12
N VAL A 18 -0.62 3.12 -7.97
CA VAL A 18 -1.25 3.31 -6.64
C VAL A 18 -0.42 4.27 -5.78
N ARG A 19 -1.03 5.38 -5.33
CA ARG A 19 -0.37 6.46 -4.58
C ARG A 19 -1.27 6.95 -3.44
N ALA A 20 -0.68 7.57 -2.43
CA ALA A 20 -1.39 8.27 -1.34
C ALA A 20 -2.53 7.42 -0.76
N GLY A 21 -3.76 7.96 -0.72
CA GLY A 21 -4.95 7.26 -0.22
C GLY A 21 -5.23 5.90 -0.86
N GLY A 22 -4.81 5.70 -2.12
CA GLY A 22 -4.95 4.41 -2.81
C GLY A 22 -4.20 3.27 -2.13
N LEU A 23 -3.06 3.55 -1.49
CA LEU A 23 -2.31 2.56 -0.72
C LEU A 23 -3.07 2.16 0.55
N GLY A 24 -3.75 3.11 1.19
CA GLY A 24 -4.60 2.84 2.35
C GLY A 24 -5.82 2.01 1.98
N LEU A 25 -6.45 2.28 0.83
CA LEU A 25 -7.56 1.49 0.28
C LEU A 25 -7.11 0.06 -0.04
N LEU A 26 -5.99 -0.07 -0.75
CA LEU A 26 -5.41 -1.37 -1.11
C LEU A 26 -5.10 -2.21 0.13
N ALA A 27 -4.45 -1.61 1.13
CA ALA A 27 -4.08 -2.29 2.37
C ALA A 27 -5.29 -2.59 3.28
N ALA A 28 -6.44 -1.96 3.04
CA ALA A 28 -7.67 -2.25 3.76
C ALA A 28 -8.39 -3.50 3.25
N CYS A 29 -8.12 -3.94 2.02
CA CYS A 29 -8.70 -5.17 1.44
C CYS A 29 -8.09 -6.41 2.09
N ASP A 30 -8.86 -7.49 2.20
CA ASP A 30 -8.38 -8.76 2.77
C ASP A 30 -7.31 -9.42 1.86
N ILE A 31 -7.56 -9.41 0.55
CA ILE A 31 -6.67 -9.93 -0.48
C ILE A 31 -6.37 -8.82 -1.48
N ALA A 32 -5.12 -8.72 -1.93
CA ALA A 32 -4.75 -7.86 -3.03
C ALA A 32 -3.93 -8.64 -4.05
N VAL A 33 -4.10 -8.31 -5.33
CA VAL A 33 -3.34 -8.89 -6.43
C VAL A 33 -2.96 -7.75 -7.37
N ALA A 34 -1.69 -7.68 -7.75
CA ALA A 34 -1.18 -6.64 -8.64
C ALA A 34 -0.65 -7.24 -9.95
N GLY A 35 -1.09 -6.68 -11.07
CA GLY A 35 -0.55 -7.00 -12.39
C GLY A 35 0.84 -6.39 -12.61
N PRO A 36 1.60 -6.87 -13.60
CA PRO A 36 2.99 -6.44 -13.86
C PRO A 36 3.12 -4.97 -14.28
N SER A 37 2.02 -4.34 -14.72
CA SER A 37 1.97 -2.91 -15.04
C SER A 37 1.94 -2.01 -13.80
N SER A 38 1.78 -2.61 -12.61
CA SER A 38 1.50 -1.87 -11.39
C SER A 38 2.74 -1.22 -10.81
N SER A 39 2.58 -0.03 -10.24
CA SER A 39 3.65 0.62 -9.48
C SER A 39 3.11 1.31 -8.23
N PHE A 40 3.96 1.40 -7.21
CA PHE A 40 3.62 1.90 -5.88
C PHE A 40 4.68 2.92 -5.45
N ALA A 41 4.27 3.94 -4.69
CA ALA A 41 5.20 4.88 -4.06
C ALA A 41 4.52 5.65 -2.92
N LEU A 42 5.26 5.90 -1.85
CA LEU A 42 4.88 6.69 -0.68
C LEU A 42 5.64 8.02 -0.70
N THR A 43 5.19 8.95 -1.55
CA THR A 43 5.91 10.20 -1.85
C THR A 43 5.62 11.35 -0.89
N GLU A 44 4.87 11.11 0.19
CA GLU A 44 4.44 12.12 1.15
C GLU A 44 5.62 12.90 1.76
N SER A 45 6.73 12.20 2.08
CA SER A 45 7.93 12.82 2.63
C SER A 45 8.54 13.88 1.70
N ARG A 46 8.42 13.70 0.38
CA ARG A 46 8.89 14.66 -0.64
C ARG A 46 8.03 15.92 -0.71
N LEU A 47 6.83 15.89 -0.12
CA LEU A 47 5.90 17.01 -0.03
C LEU A 47 5.89 17.65 1.36
N GLY A 48 6.81 17.24 2.26
CA GLY A 48 6.79 17.69 3.65
C GLY A 48 5.61 17.12 4.47
N LEU A 49 5.05 15.99 4.04
CA LEU A 49 3.93 15.30 4.67
C LEU A 49 4.35 13.93 5.19
N ALA A 50 3.47 13.30 5.97
CA ALA A 50 3.60 11.91 6.38
C ALA A 50 2.38 11.09 5.94
N PRO A 51 2.54 9.79 5.62
CA PRO A 51 1.44 8.89 5.27
C PRO A 51 0.60 8.47 6.49
N ALA A 52 0.15 9.44 7.30
CA ALA A 52 -0.39 9.20 8.64
C ALA A 52 -1.68 8.34 8.63
N VAL A 53 -2.68 8.74 7.85
CA VAL A 53 -3.99 8.05 7.86
C VAL A 53 -3.91 6.66 7.23
N ILE A 54 -3.16 6.52 6.13
CA ILE A 54 -3.01 5.23 5.45
C ILE A 54 -2.19 4.22 6.26
N SER A 55 -1.37 4.70 7.20
CA SER A 55 -0.58 3.83 8.10
C SER A 55 -1.46 2.90 8.96
N LEU A 56 -2.71 3.28 9.22
CA LEU A 56 -3.65 2.47 10.01
C LEU A 56 -3.92 1.09 9.38
N THR A 57 -3.92 1.01 8.04
CA THR A 57 -4.13 -0.26 7.32
C THR A 57 -2.85 -0.81 6.71
N LEU A 58 -1.88 0.06 6.41
CA LEU A 58 -0.63 -0.34 5.78
C LEU A 58 0.37 -0.99 6.75
N LEU A 59 0.54 -0.44 7.96
CA LEU A 59 1.53 -0.97 8.92
C LEU A 59 1.21 -2.38 9.44
N PRO A 60 -0.07 -2.78 9.65
CA PRO A 60 -0.39 -4.15 10.01
C PRO A 60 -0.13 -5.18 8.89
N ARG A 61 -0.02 -4.73 7.64
CA ARG A 61 0.09 -5.58 6.45
C ARG A 61 1.54 -5.71 5.95
N VAL A 62 2.28 -4.60 5.89
CA VAL A 62 3.60 -4.54 5.25
C VAL A 62 4.72 -4.81 6.27
N ASP A 63 5.79 -5.46 5.82
CA ASP A 63 6.98 -5.66 6.64
C ASP A 63 7.52 -4.33 7.21
N ARG A 64 7.79 -4.30 8.52
CA ARG A 64 8.24 -3.08 9.22
C ARG A 64 9.45 -2.40 8.56
N THR A 65 10.44 -3.18 8.14
CA THR A 65 11.66 -2.64 7.51
C THR A 65 11.35 -2.04 6.13
N ALA A 66 10.46 -2.68 5.36
CA ALA A 66 10.01 -2.15 4.09
C ALA A 66 9.20 -0.85 4.27
N ALA A 67 8.27 -0.83 5.23
CA ALA A 67 7.52 0.38 5.57
C ALA A 67 8.45 1.54 5.90
N ASN A 68 9.43 1.34 6.78
CA ASN A 68 10.43 2.37 7.12
C ASN A 68 11.18 2.87 5.90
N ARG A 69 11.67 1.96 5.05
CA ARG A 69 12.39 2.33 3.82
C ARG A 69 11.50 3.20 2.93
N TYR A 70 10.33 2.71 2.54
CA TYR A 70 9.49 3.39 1.55
C TYR A 70 8.85 4.68 2.09
N PHE A 71 8.58 4.77 3.41
CA PHE A 71 8.10 6.00 4.04
C PHE A 71 9.14 7.12 3.97
N LEU A 72 10.42 6.77 4.12
CA LEU A 72 11.51 7.74 4.22
C LEU A 72 12.10 8.09 2.84
N THR A 73 12.23 7.12 1.93
CA THR A 73 12.85 7.37 0.60
C THR A 73 11.85 7.91 -0.43
N GLY A 74 10.57 7.55 -0.29
CA GLY A 74 9.54 7.78 -1.29
C GLY A 74 9.86 7.23 -2.67
N GLU A 75 10.76 6.23 -2.74
CA GLU A 75 11.11 5.58 -4.00
C GLU A 75 9.93 4.79 -4.57
N ARG A 76 9.93 4.60 -5.89
CA ARG A 76 8.91 3.79 -6.58
C ARG A 76 9.35 2.33 -6.58
N PHE A 77 8.41 1.43 -6.39
CA PHE A 77 8.61 -0.01 -6.53
C PHE A 77 7.50 -0.66 -7.38
N ASP A 78 7.75 -1.87 -7.85
CA ASP A 78 6.88 -2.61 -8.77
C ASP A 78 6.02 -3.66 -8.05
N ALA A 79 5.24 -4.43 -8.81
CA ALA A 79 4.37 -5.48 -8.28
C ALA A 79 5.13 -6.62 -7.61
N ALA A 80 6.32 -6.98 -8.09
CA ALA A 80 7.11 -8.07 -7.50
C ALA A 80 7.63 -7.67 -6.12
N GLU A 81 8.13 -6.45 -5.99
CA GLU A 81 8.54 -5.90 -4.70
C GLU A 81 7.35 -5.71 -3.76
N ALA A 82 6.20 -5.25 -4.28
CA ALA A 82 4.98 -5.13 -3.49
C ALA A 82 4.54 -6.47 -2.87
N ALA A 83 4.63 -7.56 -3.63
CA ALA A 83 4.38 -8.91 -3.13
C ALA A 83 5.44 -9.35 -2.12
N ARG A 84 6.72 -9.07 -2.38
CA ARG A 84 7.83 -9.41 -1.49
C ARG A 84 7.71 -8.77 -0.10
N ILE A 85 7.12 -7.57 -0.01
CA ILE A 85 6.95 -6.82 1.24
C ILE A 85 5.56 -6.98 1.87
N ASN A 86 4.75 -7.92 1.37
CA ASN A 86 3.38 -8.19 1.81
C ASN A 86 2.38 -7.02 1.61
N LEU A 87 2.64 -6.07 0.70
CA LEU A 87 1.66 -5.03 0.37
C LEU A 87 0.48 -5.58 -0.44
N VAL A 88 0.77 -6.52 -1.34
CA VAL A 88 -0.20 -7.29 -2.12
C VAL A 88 0.05 -8.77 -1.95
#